data_AF-A0AAE3SLT6-F1
#
_entry.id   AF-A0AAE3SLT6-F1
#
_cell.length_a   1.000
_cell.length_b   1.000
_cell.length_c   1.000
_cell.angle_alpha   90.00
_cell.angle_beta   90.00
_cell.angle_gamma   90.00
#
_symmetry.space_group_name_H-M   'P 1'
#
loop_
_entity.id
_entity.type
_entity.pdbx_description
1 polymer ?
#
loop_
_entity_poly.entity_id
_entity_poly.type
_entity_poly.pdbx_seq_one_letter_code
_entity_poly.pdbx_strand_id
1 'polypeptide(L)'
;MKRIFLILLFPFLVAFQCDDDVDTGFETTYIIRNDSSTDLYFLDSQERFVGLPGQSELSIGSALKNEASPLLPSESFVFNDIRLYRSENGNFILSYQQDPVEDEIWSLTEPSINRFEYTLVITDVDLN
;
A
#
# COMPACT_ATOMS: atom_id res chain seq x y z
N MET A 1 -59.01 -44.79 2.81
CA MET A 1 -58.45 -44.01 3.93
C MET A 1 -57.31 -43.14 3.40
N LYS A 2 -57.34 -41.87 3.79
CA LYS A 2 -56.39 -40.79 3.52
C LYS A 2 -54.99 -41.16 4.01
N ARG A 3 -53.92 -40.99 3.22
CA ARG A 3 -52.62 -40.37 3.61
C ARG A 3 -51.87 -39.90 2.37
N ILE A 4 -51.84 -38.59 2.21
CA ILE A 4 -50.88 -37.86 1.38
C ILE A 4 -49.53 -37.94 2.09
N PHE A 5 -48.46 -38.30 1.39
CA PHE A 5 -47.11 -37.93 1.81
C PHE A 5 -46.34 -37.41 0.60
N LEU A 6 -46.06 -36.11 0.68
CA LEU A 6 -45.15 -35.33 -0.14
C LEU A 6 -43.85 -36.10 -0.39
N ILE A 7 -43.50 -36.35 -1.65
CA ILE A 7 -42.10 -36.56 -2.05
C ILE A 7 -41.80 -35.46 -3.08
N LEU A 8 -41.55 -34.28 -2.56
CA LEU A 8 -41.12 -33.11 -3.30
C LEU A 8 -39.98 -32.53 -2.46
N LEU A 9 -38.75 -32.97 -2.76
CA LEU A 9 -37.47 -32.37 -2.35
C LEU A 9 -36.33 -33.35 -2.66
N PHE A 10 -35.93 -33.43 -3.93
CA PHE A 10 -34.62 -33.99 -4.27
C PHE A 10 -34.08 -33.31 -5.55
N PRO A 11 -33.91 -31.98 -5.49
CA PRO A 11 -32.62 -31.45 -5.89
C PRO A 11 -32.19 -30.39 -4.87
N PHE A 12 -31.64 -30.83 -3.74
CA PHE A 12 -30.96 -29.94 -2.79
C PHE A 12 -29.56 -30.45 -2.41
N LEU A 13 -29.01 -31.38 -3.20
CA LEU A 13 -27.61 -31.80 -3.11
C LEU A 13 -26.74 -31.06 -4.13
N VAL A 14 -26.94 -29.76 -4.24
CA VAL A 14 -25.88 -28.85 -4.68
C VAL A 14 -25.74 -27.84 -3.55
N ALA A 15 -25.28 -28.32 -2.41
CA ALA A 15 -24.65 -27.44 -1.45
C ALA A 15 -23.41 -26.90 -2.16
N PHE A 16 -23.48 -25.63 -2.55
CA PHE A 16 -22.32 -24.81 -2.85
C PHE A 16 -21.41 -24.87 -1.63
N GLN A 17 -20.43 -25.78 -1.63
CA GLN A 17 -19.15 -25.47 -1.03
C GLN A 17 -18.46 -24.56 -2.05
N CYS A 18 -18.87 -23.29 -2.06
CA CYS A 18 -17.87 -22.25 -2.25
C CYS A 18 -16.96 -22.41 -1.04
N ASP A 19 -15.80 -23.05 -1.23
CA ASP A 19 -14.62 -22.58 -0.52
C ASP A 19 -14.51 -21.12 -0.91
N ASP A 20 -15.03 -20.26 -0.03
CA ASP A 20 -14.67 -18.85 0.02
C ASP A 20 -13.21 -18.81 0.48
N ASP A 21 -12.31 -19.32 -0.36
CA ASP A 21 -10.94 -18.83 -0.48
C ASP A 21 -11.06 -17.41 -1.07
N VAL A 22 -11.76 -16.53 -0.37
CA VAL A 22 -11.62 -15.09 -0.56
C VAL A 22 -10.22 -14.84 -0.07
N ASP A 23 -9.29 -14.55 -0.98
CA ASP A 23 -7.91 -14.17 -0.68
C ASP A 23 -7.89 -13.25 0.56
N THR A 24 -7.67 -13.84 1.75
CA THR A 24 -7.64 -13.13 3.04
C THR A 24 -6.26 -12.51 3.26
N GLY A 25 -5.64 -12.07 2.17
CA GLY A 25 -4.35 -11.40 2.19
C GLY A 25 -4.47 -10.10 2.98
N PHE A 26 -3.54 -9.93 3.91
CA PHE A 26 -3.30 -8.68 4.60
C PHE A 26 -2.49 -7.79 3.66
N GLU A 27 -3.05 -6.62 3.33
CA GLU A 27 -2.40 -5.69 2.42
C GLU A 27 -1.74 -4.58 3.21
N THR A 28 -0.49 -4.26 2.88
CA THR A 28 0.23 -3.10 3.40
C THR A 28 0.50 -2.14 2.25
N THR A 29 -0.01 -0.92 2.35
CA THR A 29 0.21 0.16 1.39
C THR A 29 1.28 1.11 1.92
N TYR A 30 2.14 1.60 1.03
CA TYR A 30 3.19 2.56 1.36
C TYR A 30 2.88 3.90 0.70
N ILE A 31 2.87 4.97 1.50
CA ILE A 31 2.53 6.32 1.07
C ILE A 31 3.66 7.27 1.41
N ILE A 32 4.03 8.13 0.46
CA ILE A 32 4.86 9.30 0.72
C ILE A 32 3.93 10.50 0.77
N ARG A 33 3.90 11.20 1.90
CA ARG A 33 3.16 12.45 2.07
C ARG A 33 4.15 13.61 2.07
N ASN A 34 3.98 14.51 1.10
CA ASN A 34 4.77 15.72 0.99
C ASN A 34 4.03 16.86 1.71
N ASP A 35 4.39 17.08 2.96
CA ASP A 35 3.93 18.19 3.79
C ASP A 35 4.84 19.44 3.63
N SER A 36 5.80 19.42 2.71
CA SER A 36 6.66 20.56 2.38
C SER A 36 5.98 21.57 1.46
N SER A 37 6.60 22.74 1.32
CA SER A 37 6.21 23.78 0.37
C SER A 37 6.74 23.55 -1.05
N THR A 38 7.56 22.52 -1.25
CA THR A 38 8.28 22.25 -2.51
C THR A 38 7.66 21.07 -3.25
N ASP A 39 7.48 21.22 -4.56
CA ASP A 39 7.11 20.09 -5.43
C ASP A 39 8.28 19.10 -5.53
N LEU A 40 7.99 17.84 -5.26
CA LEU A 40 8.93 16.74 -5.32
C LEU A 40 8.60 15.79 -6.48
N TYR A 41 9.57 14.96 -6.82
CA TYR A 41 9.45 13.90 -7.79
C TYR A 41 10.04 12.62 -7.20
N PHE A 42 9.22 11.60 -7.07
CA PHE A 42 9.64 10.26 -6.68
C PHE A 42 10.22 9.53 -7.88
N LEU A 43 11.39 8.91 -7.71
CA LEU A 43 11.95 8.02 -8.72
C LEU A 43 11.48 6.59 -8.44
N ASP A 44 10.58 6.09 -9.27
CA ASP A 44 10.01 4.74 -9.09
C ASP A 44 11.01 3.62 -9.46
N SER A 45 10.63 2.38 -9.19
CA SER A 45 11.44 1.19 -9.50
C SER A 45 11.67 0.96 -11.00
N GLN A 46 10.99 1.69 -11.87
CA GLN A 46 11.17 1.69 -13.32
C GLN A 46 12.01 2.88 -13.81
N GLU A 47 12.68 3.58 -12.88
CA GLU A 47 13.48 4.79 -13.12
C GLU A 47 12.68 5.94 -13.75
N ARG A 48 11.39 6.04 -13.41
CA ARG A 48 10.52 7.13 -13.88
C ARG A 48 10.26 8.12 -12.76
N PHE A 49 10.27 9.40 -13.12
CA PHE A 49 9.84 10.45 -12.22
C PHE A 49 8.31 10.50 -12.15
N VAL A 50 7.79 10.32 -10.94
CA VAL A 50 6.37 10.51 -10.61
C VAL A 50 6.25 11.79 -9.79
N GLY A 51 5.40 12.71 -10.23
CA GLY A 51 5.20 13.98 -9.54
C GLY A 51 4.53 13.79 -8.18
N LEU A 52 5.06 14.49 -7.18
CA LEU A 52 4.55 14.56 -5.81
C LEU A 52 4.49 16.05 -5.40
N PRO A 53 3.42 16.78 -5.79
CA PRO A 53 3.27 18.19 -5.46
C PRO A 53 3.39 18.48 -3.96
N GLY A 54 3.73 19.72 -3.61
CA GLY A 54 3.65 20.18 -2.21
C GLY A 54 2.24 20.03 -1.65
N GLN A 55 2.13 19.68 -0.36
CA GLN A 55 0.86 19.44 0.33
C GLN A 55 0.02 18.32 -0.32
N SER A 56 0.65 17.23 -0.74
CA SER A 56 -0.01 16.10 -1.37
C SER A 56 0.58 14.75 -0.95
N GLU A 57 -0.02 13.66 -1.42
CA GLU A 57 0.44 12.31 -1.12
C GLU A 57 0.52 11.45 -2.38
N LEU A 58 1.39 10.44 -2.33
CA LEU A 58 1.58 9.46 -3.39
C LEU A 58 1.67 8.07 -2.78
N SER A 59 0.76 7.18 -3.19
CA SER A 59 0.93 5.75 -2.96
C SER A 59 2.01 5.22 -3.90
N ILE A 60 3.09 4.68 -3.33
CA ILE A 60 4.23 4.15 -4.08
C ILE A 60 4.12 2.63 -4.30
N GLY A 61 3.10 2.00 -3.73
CA GLY A 61 2.69 0.63 -4.00
C GLY A 61 2.15 -0.08 -2.76
N SER A 62 1.79 -1.36 -2.92
CA SER A 62 1.31 -2.21 -1.83
C SER A 62 1.90 -3.62 -1.93
N ALA A 63 1.93 -4.31 -0.80
CA ALA A 63 2.39 -5.68 -0.67
C ALA A 63 1.35 -6.53 0.06
N LEU A 64 1.20 -7.79 -0.36
CA LEU A 64 0.31 -8.76 0.27
C LEU A 64 1.11 -9.71 1.16
N LYS A 65 0.56 -10.00 2.35
CA LYS A 65 1.09 -10.99 3.29
C LYS A 65 -0.04 -11.93 3.72
N ASN A 66 0.28 -13.21 3.94
CA ASN A 66 -0.68 -14.21 4.41
C ASN A 66 -0.90 -14.15 5.94
N GLU A 67 -0.11 -13.34 6.65
CA GLU A 67 -0.15 -13.20 8.09
C GLU A 67 -0.82 -11.90 8.48
N ALA A 68 -1.52 -11.90 9.62
CA ALA A 68 -2.27 -10.77 10.16
C ALA A 68 -1.40 -9.65 10.74
N SER A 69 -0.41 -9.21 9.97
CA SER A 69 0.61 -8.23 10.37
C SER A 69 0.99 -7.36 9.17
N PRO A 70 1.29 -6.08 9.39
CA PRO A 70 1.88 -5.24 8.34
C PRO A 70 3.24 -5.78 7.90
N LEU A 71 3.60 -5.56 6.64
CA LEU A 71 4.97 -5.77 6.13
C LEU A 71 5.77 -4.48 6.33
N LEU A 72 6.95 -4.56 6.96
CA LEU A 72 7.76 -3.36 7.21
C LEU A 72 8.23 -2.73 5.88
N PRO A 73 8.37 -1.39 5.81
CA PRO A 73 8.93 -0.72 4.63
C PRO A 73 10.28 -1.29 4.17
N SER A 74 11.19 -1.58 5.11
CA SER A 74 12.51 -2.16 4.82
C SER A 74 12.48 -3.62 4.33
N GLU A 75 11.40 -4.34 4.60
CA GLU A 75 11.18 -5.73 4.17
C GLU A 75 10.38 -5.82 2.85
N SER A 76 9.92 -4.69 2.33
CA SER A 76 9.10 -4.61 1.13
C SER A 76 9.92 -4.90 -0.13
N PHE A 77 9.32 -5.64 -1.07
CA PHE A 77 9.86 -5.80 -2.42
C PHE A 77 9.34 -4.76 -3.42
N VAL A 78 8.48 -3.83 -2.96
CA VAL A 78 7.87 -2.79 -3.81
C VAL A 78 8.90 -1.73 -4.21
N PHE A 79 9.82 -1.42 -3.30
CA PHE A 79 10.91 -0.47 -3.47
C PHE A 79 12.10 -0.92 -2.62
N ASN A 80 13.32 -0.57 -3.03
CA ASN A 80 14.54 -0.87 -2.27
C ASN A 80 15.14 0.39 -1.62
N ASP A 81 14.80 1.55 -2.17
CA ASP A 81 15.28 2.86 -1.77
C ASP A 81 14.17 3.89 -1.98
N ILE A 82 14.26 5.02 -1.29
CA ILE A 82 13.40 6.17 -1.53
C ILE A 82 14.29 7.30 -2.00
N ARG A 83 14.05 7.83 -3.20
CA ARG A 83 14.73 9.03 -3.70
C ARG A 83 13.71 10.05 -4.17
N LEU A 84 13.78 11.24 -3.58
CA LEU A 84 12.94 12.38 -3.94
C LEU A 84 13.81 13.51 -4.47
N TYR A 85 13.35 14.07 -5.59
CA TYR A 85 14.06 15.10 -6.31
C TYR A 85 13.21 16.35 -6.38
N ARG A 86 13.84 17.52 -6.39
CA ARG A 86 13.21 18.78 -6.77
C ARG A 86 13.66 19.20 -8.15
N SER A 87 12.80 19.91 -8.88
CA SER A 87 13.15 20.45 -10.19
C SER A 87 13.68 21.87 -10.06
N GLU A 88 14.91 22.11 -10.49
CA GLU A 88 15.52 23.43 -10.56
C GLU A 88 16.09 23.68 -11.95
N ASN A 89 15.60 24.72 -12.63
CA ASN A 89 16.06 25.12 -13.97
C ASN A 89 16.03 23.97 -14.99
N GLY A 90 15.06 23.05 -14.87
CA GLY A 90 14.91 21.88 -15.74
C GLY A 90 15.80 20.69 -15.39
N ASN A 91 16.54 20.75 -14.27
CA ASN A 91 17.32 19.62 -13.74
C ASN A 91 16.65 19.06 -12.49
N PHE A 92 16.74 17.73 -12.31
CA PHE A 92 16.30 17.06 -11.10
C PHE A 92 17.47 16.96 -10.10
N ILE A 93 17.31 17.58 -8.93
CA ILE A 93 18.30 17.62 -7.86
C ILE A 93 17.80 16.74 -6.72
N LEU A 94 18.60 15.75 -6.32
CA LEU A 94 18.28 14.89 -5.19
C LEU A 94 18.15 15.74 -3.91
N SER A 95 17.01 15.66 -3.25
CA SER A 95 16.70 16.44 -2.05
C SER A 95 16.49 15.56 -0.82
N TYR A 96 16.10 14.31 -1.01
CA TYR A 96 15.92 13.35 0.06
C TYR A 96 16.25 11.94 -0.43
N GLN A 97 16.89 11.15 0.42
CA GLN A 97 17.24 9.76 0.13
C GLN A 97 17.13 8.88 1.39
N GLN A 98 16.58 7.67 1.22
CA GLN A 98 16.79 6.53 2.11
C GLN A 98 17.39 5.37 1.33
N ASP A 99 18.57 4.93 1.75
CA ASP A 99 19.26 3.74 1.26
C ASP A 99 20.26 3.27 2.36
N PRO A 100 19.90 2.27 3.19
CA PRO A 100 18.67 1.48 3.15
C PRO A 100 17.44 2.25 3.68
N VAL A 101 16.25 1.67 3.49
CA VAL A 101 14.99 2.18 4.08
C VAL A 101 15.01 2.01 5.61
N GLU A 102 14.68 3.09 6.34
CA GLU A 102 14.62 3.10 7.80
C GLU A 102 13.16 3.07 8.26
N ASP A 103 12.73 1.99 8.94
CA ASP A 103 11.32 1.81 9.32
C ASP A 103 10.83 2.81 10.37
N GLU A 104 11.73 3.33 11.20
CA GLU A 104 11.44 4.12 12.39
C GLU A 104 10.80 5.48 12.09
N ILE A 105 10.99 5.99 10.88
CA ILE A 105 10.44 7.26 10.43
C ILE A 105 9.09 7.12 9.71
N TRP A 106 8.63 5.88 9.47
CA TRP A 106 7.34 5.61 8.86
C TRP A 106 6.27 5.48 9.95
N SER A 107 5.12 6.11 9.72
CA SER A 107 3.96 6.01 10.62
C SER A 107 3.01 4.92 10.16
N LEU A 108 2.77 3.92 11.02
CA LEU A 108 1.79 2.85 10.76
C LEU A 108 0.37 3.28 11.15
N THR A 109 -0.59 2.99 10.29
CA THR A 109 -2.02 3.02 10.60
C THR A 109 -2.73 1.76 10.07
N GLU A 110 -3.91 1.46 10.63
CA GLU A 110 -4.78 0.38 10.16
C GLU A 110 -6.14 0.99 9.75
N PRO A 111 -6.28 1.47 8.50
CA PRO A 111 -7.51 2.15 8.06
C PRO A 111 -8.73 1.23 8.04
N SER A 112 -8.55 -0.08 7.85
CA SER A 112 -9.63 -1.07 7.92
C SER A 112 -9.08 -2.46 8.20
N ILE A 113 -9.98 -3.39 8.52
CA ILE A 113 -9.62 -4.79 8.79
C ILE A 113 -8.81 -5.36 7.62
N ASN A 114 -7.67 -5.97 7.94
CA ASN A 114 -6.72 -6.56 6.98
C ASN A 114 -6.06 -5.55 6.02
N ARG A 115 -6.06 -4.26 6.35
CA ARG A 115 -5.43 -3.18 5.57
C ARG A 115 -4.57 -2.32 6.47
N PHE A 116 -3.27 -2.30 6.17
CA PHE A 116 -2.27 -1.50 6.85
C PHE A 116 -1.72 -0.43 5.91
N GLU A 117 -1.28 0.68 6.50
CA GLU A 117 -0.68 1.78 5.76
C GLU A 117 0.54 2.30 6.50
N TYR A 118 1.67 2.38 5.81
CA TYR A 118 2.84 3.10 6.26
C TYR A 118 2.95 4.42 5.52
N THR A 119 3.09 5.51 6.27
CA THR A 119 3.22 6.85 5.71
C THR A 119 4.54 7.49 6.09
N LEU A 120 5.36 7.80 5.07
CA LEU A 120 6.57 8.61 5.18
C LEU A 120 6.18 10.08 4.98
N VAL A 121 6.40 10.91 6.00
CA VAL A 121 6.10 12.34 5.95
C VAL A 121 7.36 13.11 5.64
N ILE A 122 7.33 13.89 4.56
CA ILE A 122 8.42 14.76 4.14
C ILE A 122 8.01 16.22 4.39
N THR A 123 8.82 16.93 5.14
CA THR A 123 8.62 18.34 5.50
C THR A 123 9.74 19.21 4.91
N ASP A 124 9.61 20.53 4.99
CA ASP A 124 10.69 21.43 4.57
C ASP A 124 11.99 21.21 5.36
N VAL A 125 11.95 20.65 6.58
CA VAL A 125 13.15 20.34 7.38
C VAL A 125 13.95 19.19 6.77
N ASP A 126 13.27 18.23 6.14
CA ASP A 126 13.90 17.04 5.56
C ASP A 126 14.58 17.33 4.21
N LEU A 127 14.32 18.49 3.62
CA LEU A 127 14.80 18.90 2.29
C LEU A 127 15.98 19.89 2.33
N ASN A 128 16.44 20.27 3.54
CA ASN A 128 17.43 21.32 3.78
C ASN A 128 18.83 20.79 4.10
#